data_AF-A0A257EPK8-F1
#
_entry.id   AF-A0A257EPK8-F1
#
_cell.length_a   1.000
_cell.length_b   1.000
_cell.length_c   1.000
_cell.angle_alpha   90.00
_cell.angle_beta   90.00
_cell.angle_gamma   90.00
#
_symmetry.space_group_name_H-M   'P 1'
#
loop_
_entity.id
_entity.type
_entity.pdbx_description
1 polymer ?
#
loop_
_entity_poly.entity_id
_entity_poly.type
_entity_poly.pdbx_seq_one_letter_code
_entity_poly.pdbx_strand_id
1 'polypeptide(L)'
;MSKLPMRATLAALALAVAAPALAQSAPPAPPAGAQPMVQKRMMLLRRGPGGMPQGPTFATMSEAGQAIMRDAMRAAADRKAEHDAVKAARDKMLTILEADKLDNAALKRAMDEERAAANAGRERAQAAMVDAFNKLTVADRKAFVNETRVMKARMEQRLKQWRDRRGPGGGMGGPMGGPMGGPDHMSMMLESDMPPIGG
;
A
#
# COMPACT_ATOMS: atom_id res chain seq x y z
N MET A 1 -24.59 46.65 35.28
CA MET A 1 -24.99 46.05 36.57
C MET A 1 -25.84 44.84 36.22
N SER A 2 -25.41 43.58 36.33
CA SER A 2 -25.09 42.79 37.54
C SER A 2 -24.21 41.58 37.12
N LYS A 3 -23.01 41.38 37.69
CA LYS A 3 -22.60 40.52 38.84
C LYS A 3 -22.66 38.98 38.59
N LEU A 4 -21.45 38.40 38.42
CA LEU A 4 -20.98 36.98 38.45
C LEU A 4 -21.38 36.23 39.76
N PRO A 5 -21.40 34.87 39.86
CA PRO A 5 -20.18 34.01 39.96
C PRO A 5 -20.30 32.56 39.40
N MET A 6 -19.31 32.02 38.68
CA MET A 6 -18.17 31.21 39.17
C MET A 6 -18.45 30.30 40.39
N ARG A 7 -18.52 28.98 40.15
CA ARG A 7 -18.18 27.86 41.07
C ARG A 7 -17.56 26.76 40.18
N ALA A 8 -16.27 26.43 40.18
CA ALA A 8 -15.36 25.99 41.25
C ALA A 8 -15.75 24.62 41.85
N THR A 9 -15.12 23.55 41.37
CA THR A 9 -14.73 22.33 42.13
C THR A 9 -13.78 21.48 41.27
N LEU A 10 -12.48 21.48 41.61
CA LEU A 10 -11.72 20.39 42.26
C LEU A 10 -11.40 19.22 41.30
N ALA A 11 -10.20 19.12 40.74
CA ALA A 11 -8.97 18.61 41.36
C ALA A 11 -9.08 17.14 41.81
N ALA A 12 -8.52 16.22 41.01
CA ALA A 12 -7.98 14.96 41.49
C ALA A 12 -6.77 14.58 40.63
N LEU A 13 -5.61 14.85 41.22
CA LEU A 13 -4.28 14.43 40.81
C LEU A 13 -4.15 12.93 41.11
N ALA A 14 -3.86 12.10 40.11
CA ALA A 14 -3.40 10.73 40.35
C ALA A 14 -2.04 10.56 39.67
N LEU A 15 -0.99 10.90 40.42
CA LEU A 15 0.39 10.52 40.18
C LEU A 15 0.52 9.02 40.46
N ALA A 16 0.61 8.20 39.42
CA ALA A 16 1.15 6.86 39.52
C ALA A 16 2.59 6.88 38.99
N VAL A 17 3.52 6.88 39.93
CA VAL A 17 4.95 6.65 39.72
C VAL A 17 5.15 5.17 39.42
N ALA A 18 5.78 4.84 38.30
CA ALA A 18 6.50 3.58 38.13
C ALA A 18 7.72 3.80 37.21
N ALA A 19 8.86 3.40 37.73
CA ALA A 19 10.23 3.74 37.37
C ALA A 19 10.72 3.12 36.03
N PRO A 20 11.86 3.61 35.48
CA PRO A 20 12.38 3.17 34.18
C PRO A 20 13.09 1.82 34.32
N ALA A 21 12.75 0.87 33.45
CA ALA A 21 13.52 -0.36 33.30
C ALA A 21 14.87 -0.03 32.64
N LEU A 22 15.94 -0.39 33.35
CA LEU A 22 17.33 -0.11 33.05
C LEU A 22 17.76 -0.70 31.70
N ALA A 23 18.55 0.11 30.99
CA ALA A 23 19.36 -0.30 29.86
C ALA A 23 20.36 -1.37 30.29
N GLN A 24 20.16 -2.61 29.84
CA GLN A 24 21.19 -3.64 29.88
C GLN A 24 22.11 -3.42 28.67
N SER A 25 23.20 -2.68 28.90
CA SER A 25 24.31 -2.57 27.96
C SER A 25 25.03 -3.92 27.91
N ALA A 26 24.94 -4.60 26.77
CA ALA A 26 25.76 -5.77 26.49
C ALA A 26 27.21 -5.32 26.27
N PRO A 27 28.22 -6.05 26.80
CA PRO A 27 29.62 -5.76 26.53
C PRO A 27 29.94 -5.96 25.04
N PRO A 28 30.80 -5.11 24.44
CA PRO A 28 31.25 -5.29 23.06
C PRO A 28 32.10 -6.55 22.93
N ALA A 29 31.76 -7.41 21.97
CA ALA A 29 32.57 -8.56 21.59
C ALA A 29 33.92 -8.12 20.98
N PRO A 30 35.01 -8.87 21.20
CA PRO A 30 36.32 -8.56 20.66
C PRO A 30 36.35 -8.64 19.12
N PRO A 31 37.18 -7.82 18.45
CA PRO A 31 37.33 -7.84 17.01
C PRO A 31 38.05 -9.11 16.55
N ALA A 32 37.31 -10.03 15.95
CA ALA A 32 37.88 -11.17 15.24
C ALA A 32 38.42 -10.71 13.88
N GLY A 33 39.75 -10.71 13.75
CA GLY A 33 40.49 -11.09 12.54
C GLY A 33 40.16 -10.33 11.25
N ALA A 34 41.01 -9.37 10.91
CA ALA A 34 41.18 -8.92 9.54
C ALA A 34 41.62 -10.10 8.64
N GLN A 35 40.69 -10.62 7.84
CA GLN A 35 40.97 -11.39 6.63
C GLN A 35 40.89 -10.43 5.44
N PRO A 36 42.01 -10.08 4.79
CA PRO A 36 41.98 -9.25 3.61
C PRO A 36 41.67 -10.11 2.37
N MET A 37 40.89 -9.53 1.45
CA MET A 37 40.92 -9.80 0.00
C MET A 37 40.10 -10.97 -0.57
N VAL A 38 38.76 -10.93 -0.49
CA VAL A 38 37.92 -11.37 -1.64
C VAL A 38 36.56 -10.66 -1.80
N GLN A 39 36.28 -9.59 -1.04
CA GLN A 39 34.91 -9.03 -0.96
C GLN A 39 34.70 -7.74 -1.77
N LYS A 40 35.36 -7.59 -2.92
CA LYS A 40 35.27 -6.36 -3.75
C LYS A 40 34.67 -6.54 -5.14
N ARG A 41 34.00 -7.67 -5.43
CA ARG A 41 33.43 -7.92 -6.78
C ARG A 41 31.92 -8.20 -6.86
N MET A 42 31.18 -8.13 -5.74
CA MET A 42 29.74 -8.43 -5.71
C MET A 42 28.83 -7.20 -5.45
N MET A 43 29.36 -5.97 -5.41
CA MET A 43 28.54 -4.76 -5.21
C MET A 43 28.07 -4.07 -6.51
N LEU A 44 28.23 -4.68 -7.68
CA LEU A 44 27.80 -4.11 -8.97
C LEU A 44 26.55 -4.75 -9.60
N LEU A 45 25.88 -5.68 -8.92
CA LEU A 45 24.75 -6.45 -9.49
C LEU A 45 23.36 -6.12 -8.92
N ARG A 46 23.20 -5.02 -8.16
CA ARG A 46 21.89 -4.64 -7.58
C ARG A 46 21.25 -3.42 -8.23
N ARG A 47 21.13 -3.43 -9.56
CA ARG A 47 20.12 -2.62 -10.28
C ARG A 47 19.51 -3.53 -11.33
N GLY A 48 18.44 -4.22 -10.96
CA GLY A 48 17.71 -5.11 -11.87
C GLY A 48 17.28 -4.35 -13.15
N PRO A 49 17.10 -5.04 -14.27
CA PRO A 49 16.88 -4.45 -15.61
C PRO A 49 15.48 -3.83 -15.81
N GLY A 50 14.94 -3.13 -14.81
CA GLY A 50 13.60 -2.53 -14.84
C GLY A 50 13.48 -1.20 -14.08
N GLY A 51 14.61 -0.52 -13.82
CA GLY A 51 14.57 0.82 -13.22
C GLY A 51 13.78 1.77 -14.11
N MET A 52 12.59 2.19 -13.66
CA MET A 52 11.79 3.21 -14.34
C MET A 52 12.65 4.45 -14.62
N PRO A 53 12.54 5.06 -15.82
CA PRO A 53 13.29 6.26 -16.12
C PRO A 53 12.95 7.34 -15.09
N GLN A 54 13.96 7.78 -14.33
CA GLN A 54 13.89 8.85 -13.35
C GLN A 54 13.81 10.22 -14.05
N GLY A 55 12.88 10.37 -14.98
CA GLY A 55 12.58 11.66 -15.57
C GLY A 55 11.98 12.60 -14.52
N PRO A 56 12.11 13.92 -14.68
CA PRO A 56 11.43 14.88 -13.83
C PRO A 56 9.92 14.64 -13.90
N THR A 57 9.34 14.20 -12.79
CA THR A 57 7.89 14.06 -12.62
C THR A 57 7.23 15.43 -12.76
N PHE A 58 6.14 15.54 -13.51
CA PHE A 58 5.35 16.77 -13.63
C PHE A 58 6.06 17.92 -14.34
N ALA A 59 7.02 17.62 -15.22
CA ALA A 59 7.84 18.62 -15.90
C ALA A 59 7.05 19.63 -16.75
N THR A 60 5.78 19.32 -17.08
CA THR A 60 4.90 20.20 -17.85
C THR A 60 4.11 21.21 -16.99
N MET A 61 4.16 21.07 -15.67
CA MET A 61 3.51 21.97 -14.71
C MET A 61 4.44 23.13 -14.32
N SER A 62 3.87 24.22 -13.78
CA SER A 62 4.65 25.29 -13.13
C SER A 62 5.46 24.75 -11.93
N GLU A 63 6.52 25.45 -11.55
CA GLU A 63 7.33 25.05 -10.38
C GLU A 63 6.51 24.96 -9.09
N ALA A 64 5.57 25.90 -8.90
CA ALA A 64 4.64 25.90 -7.78
C ALA A 64 3.72 24.67 -7.82
N GLY A 65 3.17 24.34 -8.99
CA GLY A 65 2.35 23.15 -9.19
C GLY A 65 3.14 21.84 -8.95
N GLN A 66 4.40 21.79 -9.39
CA GLN A 66 5.29 20.66 -9.12
C GLN A 66 5.57 20.49 -7.63
N ALA A 67 5.79 21.58 -6.90
CA ALA A 67 5.98 21.53 -5.45
C ALA A 67 4.75 20.98 -4.73
N ILE A 68 3.55 21.49 -5.05
CA ILE A 68 2.27 21.00 -4.49
C ILE A 68 2.11 19.49 -4.72
N MET A 69 2.36 19.00 -5.93
CA MET A 69 2.23 17.57 -6.26
C MET A 69 3.29 16.71 -5.55
N ARG A 70 4.53 17.19 -5.41
CA ARG A 70 5.59 16.50 -4.66
C ARG A 70 5.26 16.39 -3.18
N ASP A 71 4.74 17.47 -2.59
CA ASP A 71 4.38 17.49 -1.17
C ASP A 71 3.22 16.54 -0.88
N ALA A 72 2.20 16.47 -1.74
CA ALA A 72 1.12 15.51 -1.61
C ALA A 72 1.60 14.06 -1.71
N MET A 73 2.53 13.77 -2.64
CA MET A 73 3.14 12.45 -2.77
C MET A 73 4.00 12.07 -1.55
N ARG A 74 4.62 13.06 -0.88
CA ARG A 74 5.43 12.85 0.32
C ARG A 74 4.57 12.68 1.57
N ALA A 75 3.48 13.44 1.70
CA ALA A 75 2.55 13.33 2.82
C ALA A 75 1.91 11.92 2.90
N ALA A 76 1.80 11.24 1.76
CA ALA A 76 1.32 9.87 1.65
C ALA A 76 2.37 8.79 1.99
N ALA A 77 3.59 9.16 2.42
CA ALA A 77 4.75 8.27 2.38
C ALA A 77 5.11 7.52 3.68
N ASP A 78 4.23 7.42 4.69
CA ASP A 78 4.51 6.58 5.87
C ASP A 78 4.33 5.07 5.56
N ARG A 79 5.08 4.62 4.57
CA ARG A 79 5.09 3.24 4.07
C ARG A 79 5.64 2.28 5.12
N LYS A 80 6.47 2.77 6.05
CA LYS A 80 7.04 1.92 7.10
C LYS A 80 5.96 1.55 8.11
N ALA A 81 5.22 2.51 8.63
CA ALA A 81 4.14 2.21 9.57
C ALA A 81 3.06 1.31 8.94
N GLU A 82 2.70 1.55 7.67
CA GLU A 82 1.77 0.69 6.93
C GLU A 82 2.28 -0.74 6.78
N HIS A 83 3.54 -0.90 6.37
CA HIS A 83 4.17 -2.21 6.22
C HIS A 83 4.22 -2.96 7.56
N ASP A 84 4.60 -2.26 8.64
CA ASP A 84 4.68 -2.84 9.98
C ASP A 84 3.28 -3.26 10.48
N ALA A 85 2.24 -2.48 10.19
CA ALA A 85 0.85 -2.82 10.54
C ALA A 85 0.34 -4.05 9.76
N VAL A 86 0.59 -4.12 8.45
CA VAL A 86 0.25 -5.30 7.63
C VAL A 86 0.99 -6.53 8.13
N LYS A 87 2.28 -6.40 8.45
CA LYS A 87 3.08 -7.48 9.01
C LYS A 87 2.52 -7.95 10.35
N ALA A 88 2.19 -7.04 11.25
CA ALA A 88 1.62 -7.38 12.55
C ALA A 88 0.29 -8.13 12.42
N ALA A 89 -0.59 -7.73 11.49
CA ALA A 89 -1.82 -8.44 11.21
C ALA A 89 -1.57 -9.87 10.67
N ARG A 90 -0.55 -10.04 9.82
CA ARG A 90 -0.12 -11.37 9.35
C ARG A 90 0.43 -12.25 10.45
N ASP A 91 1.26 -11.69 11.33
CA ASP A 91 1.84 -12.43 12.46
C ASP A 91 0.72 -12.90 13.41
N LYS A 92 -0.35 -12.09 13.62
CA LYS A 92 -1.56 -12.53 14.33
C LYS A 92 -2.27 -13.69 13.63
N MET A 93 -2.46 -13.62 12.31
CA MET A 93 -3.09 -14.72 11.55
C MET A 93 -2.30 -16.01 11.71
N LEU A 94 -0.97 -15.98 11.60
CA LEU A 94 -0.12 -17.15 11.80
C LEU A 94 -0.28 -17.73 13.21
N THR A 95 -0.27 -16.87 14.23
CA THR A 95 -0.47 -17.29 15.63
C THR A 95 -1.82 -17.99 15.83
N ILE A 96 -2.91 -17.50 15.20
CA ILE A 96 -4.24 -18.10 15.29
C ILE A 96 -4.30 -19.45 14.57
N LEU A 97 -3.59 -19.58 13.46
CA LEU A 97 -3.52 -20.82 12.68
C LEU A 97 -2.66 -21.90 13.35
N GLU A 98 -1.70 -21.51 14.19
CA GLU A 98 -0.87 -22.42 14.98
C GLU A 98 -1.58 -22.98 16.22
N ALA A 99 -2.73 -22.43 16.63
CA ALA A 99 -3.45 -22.86 17.82
C ALA A 99 -4.11 -24.25 17.66
N ASP A 100 -4.17 -25.02 18.76
CA ASP A 100 -4.80 -26.35 18.79
C ASP A 100 -6.27 -26.36 18.33
N LYS A 101 -6.95 -25.22 18.49
CA LYS A 101 -8.32 -25.01 18.00
C LYS A 101 -8.37 -23.70 17.24
N LEU A 102 -8.93 -23.76 16.03
CA LEU A 102 -9.08 -22.59 15.18
C LEU A 102 -10.19 -21.67 15.70
N ASP A 103 -9.81 -20.45 16.10
CA ASP A 103 -10.75 -19.36 16.34
C ASP A 103 -11.03 -18.61 15.03
N ASN A 104 -12.11 -19.00 14.36
CA ASN A 104 -12.55 -18.38 13.11
C ASN A 104 -12.86 -16.88 13.26
N ALA A 105 -13.37 -16.46 14.43
CA ALA A 105 -13.71 -15.05 14.66
C ALA A 105 -12.46 -14.20 14.86
N ALA A 106 -11.43 -14.74 15.53
CA ALA A 106 -10.12 -14.09 15.62
C ALA A 106 -9.43 -14.03 14.24
N LEU A 107 -9.47 -15.12 13.47
CA LEU A 107 -8.86 -15.15 12.14
C LEU A 107 -9.49 -14.11 11.22
N LYS A 108 -10.82 -14.03 11.18
CA LYS A 108 -11.54 -13.02 10.39
C LYS A 108 -11.13 -11.60 10.80
N ARG A 109 -11.05 -11.31 12.11
CA ARG A 109 -10.61 -9.99 12.60
C ARG A 109 -9.20 -9.64 12.14
N ALA A 110 -8.26 -10.59 12.20
CA ALA A 110 -6.89 -10.37 11.74
C ALA A 110 -6.81 -10.13 10.22
N MET A 111 -7.64 -10.82 9.42
CA MET A 111 -7.78 -10.56 7.97
C MET A 111 -8.35 -9.16 7.69
N ASP A 112 -9.38 -8.74 8.44
CA ASP A 112 -9.97 -7.42 8.31
C ASP A 112 -8.96 -6.31 8.70
N GLU A 113 -8.16 -6.54 9.75
CA GLU A 113 -7.06 -5.65 10.16
C GLU A 113 -5.98 -5.54 9.08
N GLU A 114 -5.58 -6.65 8.44
CA GLU A 114 -4.62 -6.62 7.33
C GLU A 114 -5.17 -5.78 6.17
N ARG A 115 -6.43 -6.00 5.80
CA ARG A 115 -7.09 -5.26 4.72
C ARG A 115 -7.18 -3.77 5.03
N ALA A 116 -7.54 -3.41 6.26
CA ALA A 116 -7.61 -2.02 6.72
C ALA A 116 -6.22 -1.36 6.66
N ALA A 117 -5.19 -2.02 7.19
CA ALA A 117 -3.81 -1.51 7.15
C ALA A 117 -3.30 -1.32 5.71
N ALA A 118 -3.59 -2.27 4.82
CA ALA A 118 -3.21 -2.20 3.42
C ALA A 118 -3.96 -1.10 2.63
N ASN A 119 -5.16 -0.73 3.06
CA ASN A 119 -5.96 0.34 2.45
C ASN A 119 -5.62 1.73 2.98
N ALA A 120 -5.23 1.85 4.24
CA ALA A 120 -5.03 3.14 4.91
C ALA A 120 -4.04 4.06 4.16
N GLY A 121 -2.97 3.49 3.61
CA GLY A 121 -2.02 4.26 2.79
C GLY A 121 -2.62 4.78 1.49
N ARG A 122 -3.42 3.96 0.80
CA ARG A 122 -4.12 4.37 -0.43
C ARG A 122 -5.11 5.49 -0.17
N GLU A 123 -5.89 5.38 0.90
CA GLU A 123 -6.87 6.39 1.29
C GLU A 123 -6.20 7.72 1.64
N ARG A 124 -5.12 7.70 2.43
CA ARG A 124 -4.32 8.90 2.73
C ARG A 124 -3.72 9.52 1.48
N ALA A 125 -3.19 8.70 0.57
CA ALA A 125 -2.65 9.19 -0.70
C ALA A 125 -3.72 9.85 -1.59
N GLN A 126 -4.91 9.24 -1.67
CA GLN A 126 -6.03 9.81 -2.43
C GLN A 126 -6.50 11.13 -1.82
N ALA A 127 -6.67 11.20 -0.50
CA ALA A 127 -7.05 12.43 0.19
C ALA A 127 -6.02 13.55 -0.04
N ALA A 128 -4.72 13.24 0.08
CA ALA A 128 -3.64 14.20 -0.19
C ALA A 128 -3.63 14.69 -1.64
N MET A 129 -3.91 13.80 -2.60
CA MET A 129 -4.00 14.18 -4.02
C MET A 129 -5.21 15.07 -4.32
N VAL A 130 -6.37 14.78 -3.72
CA VAL A 130 -7.56 15.62 -3.87
C VAL A 130 -7.29 17.04 -3.34
N ASP A 131 -6.67 17.13 -2.16
CA ASP A 131 -6.27 18.42 -1.59
C ASP A 131 -5.25 19.17 -2.48
N ALA A 132 -4.28 18.46 -3.06
CA ALA A 132 -3.37 19.05 -4.04
C ALA A 132 -4.09 19.62 -5.28
N PHE A 133 -5.05 18.89 -5.86
CA PHE A 133 -5.79 19.37 -7.03
C PHE A 133 -6.61 20.64 -6.75
N ASN A 134 -7.08 20.80 -5.51
CA ASN A 134 -7.76 22.03 -5.07
C ASN A 134 -6.81 23.23 -5.00
N LYS A 135 -5.53 23.01 -4.70
CA LYS A 135 -4.50 24.06 -4.59
C LYS A 135 -3.87 24.43 -5.94
N LEU A 136 -3.93 23.54 -6.93
CA LEU A 136 -3.38 23.80 -8.26
C LEU A 136 -4.13 24.91 -9.01
N THR A 137 -3.41 25.61 -9.88
CA THR A 137 -4.04 26.50 -10.86
C THR A 137 -4.79 25.70 -11.93
N VAL A 138 -5.69 26.36 -12.68
CA VAL A 138 -6.37 25.73 -13.82
C VAL A 138 -5.38 25.27 -14.89
N ALA A 139 -4.33 26.06 -15.15
CA ALA A 139 -3.29 25.73 -16.12
C ALA A 139 -2.53 24.47 -15.71
N ASP A 140 -2.12 24.39 -14.44
CA ASP A 140 -1.41 23.23 -13.90
C ASP A 140 -2.26 21.95 -13.90
N ARG A 141 -3.56 22.06 -13.57
CA ARG A 141 -4.47 20.92 -13.69
C ARG A 141 -4.59 20.41 -15.12
N LYS A 142 -4.64 21.31 -16.12
CA LYS A 142 -4.66 20.93 -17.54
C LYS A 142 -3.35 20.26 -17.96
N ALA A 143 -2.21 20.78 -17.50
CA ALA A 143 -0.90 20.15 -17.74
C ALA A 143 -0.84 18.73 -17.15
N PHE A 144 -1.28 18.56 -15.90
CA PHE A 144 -1.37 17.25 -15.24
C PHE A 144 -2.24 16.26 -16.02
N VAL A 145 -3.42 16.68 -16.51
CA VAL A 145 -4.31 15.82 -17.32
C VAL A 145 -3.63 15.38 -18.62
N ASN A 146 -2.95 16.30 -19.31
CA ASN A 146 -2.25 15.98 -20.56
C ASN A 146 -1.11 14.97 -20.31
N GLU A 147 -0.29 15.21 -19.28
CA GLU A 147 0.79 14.30 -18.90
C GLU A 147 0.25 12.92 -18.50
N THR A 148 -0.86 12.88 -17.77
CA THR A 148 -1.53 11.63 -17.35
C THR A 148 -2.05 10.84 -18.56
N ARG A 149 -2.62 11.50 -19.58
CA ARG A 149 -3.07 10.83 -20.82
C ARG A 149 -1.91 10.22 -21.58
N VAL A 150 -0.80 10.94 -21.71
CA VAL A 150 0.42 10.43 -22.35
C VAL A 150 0.98 9.25 -21.58
N MET A 151 1.02 9.34 -20.24
CA MET A 151 1.47 8.24 -19.39
C MET A 151 0.58 7.00 -19.53
N LYS A 152 -0.75 7.17 -19.54
CA LYS A 152 -1.72 6.08 -19.74
C LYS A 152 -1.50 5.38 -21.08
N ALA A 153 -1.38 6.14 -22.17
CA ALA A 153 -1.13 5.58 -23.50
C ALA A 153 0.19 4.78 -23.55
N ARG A 154 1.27 5.30 -22.93
CA ARG A 154 2.55 4.57 -22.81
C ARG A 154 2.40 3.29 -21.98
N MET A 155 1.61 3.32 -20.91
CA MET A 155 1.36 2.15 -20.06
C MET A 155 0.57 1.07 -20.81
N GLU A 156 -0.48 1.45 -21.53
CA GLU A 156 -1.27 0.55 -22.37
C GLU A 156 -0.41 -0.08 -23.48
N GLN A 157 0.44 0.71 -24.12
CA GLN A 157 1.37 0.20 -25.14
C GLN A 157 2.36 -0.82 -24.54
N ARG A 158 2.91 -0.54 -23.36
CA ARG A 158 3.80 -1.48 -22.65
C ARG A 158 3.07 -2.76 -22.25
N LEU A 159 1.84 -2.63 -21.73
CA LEU A 159 1.02 -3.79 -21.35
C LEU A 159 0.69 -4.66 -22.55
N LYS A 160 0.37 -4.05 -23.69
CA LYS A 160 0.17 -4.73 -24.97
C LYS A 160 1.45 -5.47 -25.41
N GLN A 161 2.59 -4.79 -25.46
CA GLN A 161 3.88 -5.40 -25.82
C GLN A 161 4.24 -6.57 -24.90
N TRP A 162 3.98 -6.43 -23.60
CA TRP A 162 4.24 -7.50 -22.63
C TRP A 162 3.31 -8.70 -22.84
N ARG A 163 2.03 -8.45 -23.12
CA ARG A 163 1.08 -9.51 -23.48
C ARG A 163 1.48 -10.20 -24.78
N ASP A 164 1.87 -9.44 -25.80
CA ASP A 164 2.29 -9.96 -27.10
C ASP A 164 3.59 -10.80 -26.98
N ARG A 165 4.53 -10.39 -26.12
CA ARG A 165 5.76 -11.16 -25.81
C ARG A 165 5.51 -12.42 -25.00
N ARG A 166 4.43 -12.48 -24.20
CA ARG A 166 4.05 -13.68 -23.45
C ARG A 166 3.24 -14.67 -24.29
N GLY A 167 2.77 -14.27 -25.47
CA GLY A 167 2.02 -15.12 -26.40
C GLY A 167 0.70 -15.68 -25.83
N PRO A 168 -0.12 -16.35 -26.64
CA PRO A 168 -1.35 -17.00 -26.19
C PRO A 168 -1.12 -18.25 -25.30
N GLY A 169 0.13 -18.65 -25.08
CA GLY A 169 0.51 -19.88 -24.37
C GLY A 169 1.59 -19.70 -23.29
N GLY A 170 1.99 -18.46 -22.97
CA GLY A 170 2.89 -18.16 -21.83
C GLY A 170 2.16 -18.28 -20.50
N GLY A 171 1.56 -19.45 -20.26
CA GLY A 171 1.05 -19.83 -18.96
C GLY A 171 2.18 -19.76 -17.95
N MET A 172 1.87 -19.21 -16.78
CA MET A 172 2.56 -19.61 -15.56
C MET A 172 2.21 -21.08 -15.30
N GLY A 173 2.84 -21.99 -16.06
CA GLY A 173 2.94 -23.41 -15.78
C GLY A 173 4.17 -23.71 -14.93
N GLY A 174 4.49 -22.83 -13.97
CA GLY A 174 5.30 -23.22 -12.82
C GLY A 174 4.34 -23.88 -11.81
N PRO A 175 4.65 -25.05 -11.23
CA PRO A 175 3.73 -25.79 -10.37
C PRO A 175 3.55 -25.07 -9.03
N MET A 176 2.66 -24.08 -8.96
CA MET A 176 2.18 -23.47 -7.72
C MET A 176 0.74 -23.00 -7.89
N GLY A 177 -0.21 -23.84 -7.45
CA GLY A 177 -1.58 -23.44 -7.12
C GLY A 177 -2.58 -23.46 -8.28
N GLY A 178 -3.15 -24.64 -8.57
CA GLY A 178 -4.28 -24.76 -9.49
C GLY A 178 -5.51 -23.94 -9.03
N PRO A 179 -6.38 -23.52 -9.96
CA PRO A 179 -7.65 -22.88 -9.63
C PRO A 179 -8.56 -23.89 -8.93
N MET A 180 -8.81 -23.66 -7.64
CA MET A 180 -9.94 -24.26 -6.94
C MET A 180 -11.23 -23.84 -7.64
N GLY A 181 -11.92 -24.84 -8.19
CA GLY A 181 -13.30 -24.89 -8.67
C GLY A 181 -14.09 -23.58 -8.78
N GLY A 182 -14.25 -23.10 -10.00
CA GLY A 182 -15.44 -22.35 -10.37
C GLY A 182 -16.54 -23.34 -10.77
N PRO A 183 -17.73 -23.32 -10.15
CA PRO A 183 -18.84 -24.17 -10.56
C PRO A 183 -19.47 -23.68 -11.87
N ASP A 184 -19.78 -24.66 -12.72
CA ASP A 184 -20.96 -24.73 -13.60
C ASP A 184 -21.01 -23.87 -14.87
N HIS A 185 -20.41 -24.46 -15.91
CA HIS A 185 -20.80 -24.35 -17.32
C HIS A 185 -22.20 -24.99 -17.60
N MET A 186 -23.25 -24.60 -16.88
CA MET A 186 -24.62 -25.18 -17.04
C MET A 186 -25.72 -24.11 -17.00
N SER A 187 -25.61 -23.01 -17.77
CA SER A 187 -26.73 -22.05 -17.92
C SER A 187 -26.83 -21.35 -19.28
N MET A 188 -26.38 -21.98 -20.37
CA MET A 188 -26.57 -21.43 -21.74
C MET A 188 -27.34 -22.36 -22.68
N MET A 189 -28.23 -23.20 -22.14
CA MET A 189 -29.17 -23.98 -22.93
C MET A 189 -30.49 -24.13 -22.17
N LEU A 190 -31.31 -23.08 -22.11
CA LEU A 190 -32.77 -23.14 -21.83
C LEU A 190 -33.38 -21.73 -21.86
N GLU A 191 -33.34 -21.08 -23.02
CA GLU A 191 -34.26 -19.95 -23.31
C GLU A 191 -34.44 -19.81 -24.83
N SER A 192 -34.78 -20.94 -25.46
CA SER A 192 -35.57 -20.98 -26.68
C SER A 192 -36.99 -21.38 -26.26
N ASP A 193 -37.99 -20.68 -26.83
CA ASP A 193 -39.44 -20.89 -26.66
C ASP A 193 -40.11 -20.25 -25.43
N MET A 194 -40.33 -18.93 -25.51
CA MET A 194 -41.60 -18.35 -25.04
C MET A 194 -42.34 -17.69 -26.22
N PRO A 195 -43.58 -18.13 -26.55
CA PRO A 195 -44.41 -17.48 -27.56
C PRO A 195 -45.01 -16.15 -27.05
N PRO A 196 -45.41 -15.25 -27.95
CA PRO A 196 -45.97 -13.96 -27.59
C PRO A 196 -47.37 -14.12 -26.98
N ILE A 197 -47.56 -13.60 -25.77
CA ILE A 197 -48.90 -13.36 -25.23
C ILE A 197 -49.40 -12.05 -25.85
N GLY A 198 -50.34 -12.16 -26.77
CA GLY A 198 -51.18 -11.05 -27.22
C GLY A 198 -52.64 -11.50 -27.27
N GLY A 199 -53.54 -10.68 -26.72
CA GLY A 199 -55.00 -10.88 -26.75
C GLY A 199 -55.62 -11.05 -25.38
#